data_AF-A0A929HGV0-F1
#
_entry.id   AF-A0A929HGV0-F1
#
_cell.length_a   1.000
_cell.length_b   1.000
_cell.length_c   1.000
_cell.angle_alpha   90.00
_cell.angle_beta   90.00
_cell.angle_gamma   90.00
#
_symmetry.space_group_name_H-M   'P 1'
#
loop_
_entity.id
_entity.type
_entity.pdbx_description
1 polymer ?
#
loop_
_entity_poly.entity_id
_entity_poly.type
_entity_poly.pdbx_seq_one_letter_code
_entity_poly.pdbx_strand_id
1 'polypeptide(L)'
;MNAKPDKLTGEFGLWLTRYLRYNNPYRRYSVFYDPGDDQKNGHESTVKGFCGERLTNADRLTDIDVIVVNEDNEIELLIEIEDIGISSKTLLGDIFATLLCDRFAVIKNGVHMYFDVLSTTQLIVAAVDNTHFAKRNHFEHGVVPKLQQTITFNISDIKFVFGDDARSSIENLKDKMMEIFPEEY
;
A
#
# COMPACT_ATOMS: atom_id res chain seq x y z
N MET A 1 8.22 12.78 -20.69
CA MET A 1 7.05 13.42 -20.04
C MET A 1 6.90 12.76 -18.70
N ASN A 2 7.14 13.48 -17.60
CA ASN A 2 6.97 12.94 -16.26
C ASN A 2 5.46 12.89 -15.97
N ALA A 3 4.91 11.69 -15.80
CA ALA A 3 3.56 11.55 -15.25
C ALA A 3 3.51 12.22 -13.87
N LYS A 4 2.37 12.81 -13.51
CA LYS A 4 2.16 13.25 -12.12
C LYS A 4 2.12 12.00 -11.22
N PRO A 5 2.72 12.04 -10.02
CA PRO A 5 2.74 10.93 -9.06
C PRO A 5 1.40 10.19 -8.94
N ASP A 6 0.34 10.91 -8.56
CA ASP A 6 -1.01 10.36 -8.32
C ASP A 6 -1.61 9.57 -9.51
N LYS A 7 -1.10 9.82 -10.72
CA LYS A 7 -1.55 9.09 -11.92
C LYS A 7 -1.01 7.65 -11.94
N LEU A 8 0.21 7.41 -11.46
CA LEU A 8 0.81 6.08 -11.46
C LEU A 8 0.15 5.16 -10.44
N THR A 9 -0.13 5.66 -9.23
CA THR A 9 -0.95 4.96 -8.22
C THR A 9 -2.32 4.57 -8.78
N GLY A 10 -3.02 5.52 -9.41
CA GLY A 10 -4.32 5.25 -10.03
C GLY A 10 -4.27 4.21 -11.16
N GLU A 11 -3.27 4.27 -12.03
CA GLU A 11 -3.05 3.29 -13.10
C GLU A 11 -2.72 1.89 -12.55
N PHE A 12 -1.88 1.83 -11.52
CA PHE A 12 -1.52 0.57 -10.85
C PHE A 12 -2.73 -0.05 -10.13
N GLY A 13 -3.47 0.73 -9.34
CA GLY A 13 -4.66 0.25 -8.66
C GLY A 13 -5.73 -0.28 -9.62
N LEU A 14 -5.91 0.39 -10.77
CA LEU A 14 -6.81 -0.08 -11.83
C LEU A 14 -6.32 -1.39 -12.45
N TRP A 15 -5.02 -1.50 -12.71
CA TRP A 15 -4.41 -2.73 -13.21
C TRP A 15 -4.63 -3.88 -12.21
N LEU A 16 -4.33 -3.67 -10.93
CA LEU A 16 -4.46 -4.69 -9.89
C LEU A 16 -5.91 -5.15 -9.73
N THR A 17 -6.86 -4.20 -9.75
CA THR A 17 -8.30 -4.48 -9.75
C THR A 17 -8.72 -5.38 -10.91
N ARG A 18 -8.15 -5.16 -12.12
CA ARG A 18 -8.43 -6.00 -13.28
C ARG A 18 -7.76 -7.36 -13.15
N TYR A 19 -6.49 -7.38 -12.76
CA TYR A 19 -5.71 -8.61 -12.58
C TYR A 19 -6.43 -9.58 -11.64
N LEU A 20 -6.77 -9.15 -10.42
CA LEU A 20 -7.44 -10.02 -9.43
C LEU A 20 -8.83 -10.46 -9.88
N ARG A 21 -9.61 -9.58 -10.53
CA ARG A 21 -10.96 -9.92 -11.02
C ARG A 21 -10.96 -11.01 -12.09
N TYR A 22 -9.94 -11.03 -12.94
CA TYR A 22 -9.83 -11.98 -14.04
C TYR A 22 -9.11 -13.27 -13.66
N ASN A 23 -8.35 -13.28 -12.57
CA ASN A 23 -7.69 -14.47 -12.05
C ASN A 23 -8.53 -15.18 -10.98
N ASN A 24 -8.85 -16.45 -11.23
CA ASN A 24 -9.35 -17.35 -10.19
C ASN A 24 -8.13 -17.80 -9.35
N PRO A 25 -8.17 -17.85 -8.00
CA PRO A 25 -9.31 -17.71 -7.06
C PRO A 25 -9.65 -16.27 -6.63
N TYR A 26 -8.88 -15.27 -7.03
CA TYR A 26 -8.91 -13.92 -6.45
C TYR A 26 -10.05 -13.02 -6.93
N ARG A 27 -10.98 -13.53 -7.75
CA ARG A 27 -12.07 -12.73 -8.34
C ARG A 27 -12.93 -11.97 -7.31
N ARG A 28 -13.01 -12.47 -6.08
CA ARG A 28 -13.81 -11.88 -5.00
C ARG A 28 -13.06 -10.81 -4.19
N TYR A 29 -11.76 -10.63 -4.45
CA TYR A 29 -10.96 -9.63 -3.77
C TYR A 29 -11.37 -8.25 -4.26
N SER A 30 -11.37 -7.30 -3.34
CA SER A 30 -11.63 -5.88 -3.60
C SER A 30 -10.34 -5.09 -3.48
N VAL A 31 -10.11 -4.18 -4.43
CA VAL A 31 -8.99 -3.25 -4.41
C VAL A 31 -9.54 -1.84 -4.27
N PHE A 32 -9.02 -1.08 -3.31
CA PHE A 32 -9.33 0.33 -3.14
C PHE A 32 -8.04 1.12 -3.23
N TYR A 33 -8.08 2.26 -3.93
CA TYR A 33 -6.92 3.07 -4.22
C TYR A 33 -7.32 4.50 -4.55
N ASP A 34 -6.38 5.44 -4.44
CA ASP A 34 -6.58 6.80 -4.94
C ASP A 34 -6.38 6.85 -6.47
N PRO A 35 -7.41 7.18 -7.27
CA PRO A 35 -7.29 7.27 -8.72
C PRO A 35 -6.56 8.53 -9.22
N GLY A 36 -6.27 9.49 -8.34
CA GLY A 36 -5.70 10.79 -8.70
C GLY A 36 -6.72 11.75 -9.35
N ASP A 37 -6.26 12.98 -9.60
CA ASP A 37 -7.10 14.14 -9.93
C ASP A 37 -7.91 14.04 -11.25
N ASP A 38 -7.46 13.20 -12.21
CA ASP A 38 -7.99 13.17 -13.58
C ASP A 38 -9.07 12.11 -13.84
N GLN A 39 -9.39 11.24 -12.87
CA GLN A 39 -10.39 10.18 -13.03
C GLN A 39 -11.37 10.13 -11.84
N LYS A 40 -12.20 11.18 -11.70
CA LYS A 40 -13.34 11.22 -10.77
C LYS A 40 -14.51 10.34 -11.23
N ASN A 41 -14.25 9.05 -11.42
CA ASN A 41 -15.26 8.07 -11.80
C ASN A 41 -15.90 7.45 -10.55
N GLY A 42 -16.57 8.23 -9.70
CA GLY A 42 -17.50 7.75 -8.65
C GLY A 42 -16.97 6.76 -7.59
N HIS A 43 -15.74 6.28 -7.71
CA HIS A 43 -15.09 5.25 -6.90
C HIS A 43 -13.87 5.80 -6.15
N GLU A 44 -13.81 7.13 -5.98
CA GLU A 44 -12.82 7.81 -5.15
C GLU A 44 -12.79 7.13 -3.78
N SER A 45 -11.66 6.53 -3.45
CA SER A 45 -11.48 5.75 -2.22
C SER A 45 -10.15 6.15 -1.60
N THR A 46 -10.06 7.36 -1.04
CA THR A 46 -8.92 7.70 -0.18
C THR A 46 -8.92 6.74 1.00
N VAL A 47 -7.86 5.95 1.12
CA VAL A 47 -7.71 4.97 2.19
C VAL A 47 -7.02 5.65 3.36
N LYS A 48 -7.65 5.63 4.53
CA LYS A 48 -7.17 6.33 5.73
C LYS A 48 -6.85 5.32 6.82
N GLY A 49 -5.66 5.39 7.38
CA GLY A 49 -5.24 4.60 8.53
C GLY A 49 -5.49 5.33 9.84
N PHE A 50 -5.99 4.60 10.84
CA PHE A 50 -6.32 5.13 12.16
C PHE A 50 -5.66 4.29 13.25
N CYS A 51 -5.38 4.93 14.40
CA CYS A 51 -4.91 4.25 15.61
C CYS A 51 -5.74 4.69 16.81
N GLY A 52 -6.33 3.73 17.51
CA GLY A 52 -7.06 3.96 18.77
C GLY A 52 -8.56 3.77 18.61
N GLU A 53 -9.30 3.78 19.71
CA GLU A 53 -10.70 3.30 19.77
C GLU A 53 -11.66 4.05 18.83
N ARG A 54 -11.35 5.31 18.49
CA ARG A 54 -12.24 6.20 17.73
C ARG A 54 -11.71 6.42 16.32
N LEU A 55 -12.62 6.55 15.36
CA LEU A 55 -12.32 6.82 13.96
C LEU A 55 -12.59 8.29 13.67
N THR A 56 -11.81 9.17 14.29
CA THR A 56 -11.89 10.62 14.06
C THR A 56 -10.67 11.11 13.28
N ASN A 57 -10.77 12.30 12.68
CA ASN A 57 -9.61 12.92 12.03
C ASN A 57 -8.44 13.19 12.99
N ALA A 58 -8.69 13.26 14.30
CA ALA A 58 -7.62 13.39 15.30
C ALA A 58 -6.84 12.08 15.50
N ASP A 59 -7.47 10.94 15.19
CA ASP A 59 -6.91 9.59 15.34
C ASP A 59 -6.35 9.04 14.01
N ARG A 60 -6.44 9.82 12.91
CA ARG A 60 -5.87 9.48 11.60
C ARG A 60 -4.36 9.63 11.65
N LEU A 61 -3.64 8.58 11.28
CA LEU A 61 -2.18 8.57 11.26
C LEU A 61 -1.60 8.68 9.86
N THR A 62 -2.23 8.04 8.87
CA THR A 62 -1.68 7.95 7.53
C THR A 62 -2.78 7.87 6.46
N ASP A 63 -2.39 8.13 5.23
CA ASP A 63 -3.11 7.76 4.02
C ASP A 63 -2.33 6.68 3.32
N ILE A 64 -3.02 5.70 2.74
CA ILE A 64 -2.35 4.63 2.01
C ILE A 64 -2.82 4.59 0.55
N ASP A 65 -1.88 4.31 -0.34
CA ASP A 65 -2.13 4.37 -1.78
C ASP A 65 -3.08 3.27 -2.27
N VAL A 66 -2.87 2.03 -1.81
CA VAL A 66 -3.69 0.88 -2.20
C VAL A 66 -3.94 -0.06 -1.02
N ILE A 67 -5.16 -0.58 -0.95
CA ILE A 67 -5.54 -1.67 -0.06
C ILE A 67 -6.22 -2.79 -0.86
N VAL A 68 -5.84 -4.03 -0.56
CA VAL A 68 -6.48 -5.25 -1.08
C VAL A 68 -7.18 -5.96 0.06
N VAL A 69 -8.45 -6.24 -0.15
CA VAL A 69 -9.35 -6.85 0.83
C VAL A 69 -9.87 -8.17 0.27
N ASN A 70 -9.83 -9.25 1.06
CA ASN A 70 -10.34 -10.55 0.65
C ASN A 70 -11.88 -10.62 0.67
N GLU A 71 -12.44 -11.81 0.43
CA GLU A 71 -13.90 -12.02 0.39
C GLU A 71 -14.60 -11.88 1.76
N ASP A 72 -13.84 -12.01 2.83
CA ASP A 72 -14.31 -11.91 4.22
C ASP A 72 -14.22 -10.48 4.77
N ASN A 73 -13.84 -9.51 3.93
CA ASN A 73 -13.57 -8.11 4.29
C ASN A 73 -12.36 -7.92 5.22
N GLU A 74 -11.36 -8.78 5.10
CA GLU A 74 -10.11 -8.66 5.84
C GLU A 74 -9.01 -8.06 4.96
N ILE A 75 -8.12 -7.28 5.56
CA ILE A 75 -7.01 -6.66 4.85
C ILE A 75 -5.93 -7.71 4.57
N GLU A 76 -5.74 -8.08 3.32
CA GLU A 76 -4.64 -8.94 2.90
C GLU A 76 -3.37 -8.13 2.65
N LEU A 77 -3.52 -6.98 1.99
CA LEU A 77 -2.40 -6.20 1.51
C LEU A 77 -2.65 -4.70 1.65
N LEU A 78 -1.64 -4.02 2.16
CA LEU A 78 -1.49 -2.56 2.15
C LEU A 78 -0.29 -2.24 1.27
N ILE A 79 -0.41 -1.22 0.43
CA ILE A 79 0.67 -0.80 -0.47
C ILE A 79 0.84 0.72 -0.39
N GLU A 80 2.06 1.15 -0.11
CA GLU A 80 2.53 2.53 -0.27
C GLU A 80 3.40 2.64 -1.52
N ILE A 81 3.20 3.70 -2.31
CA ILE A 81 3.84 3.96 -3.59
C ILE A 81 4.51 5.34 -3.53
N GLU A 82 5.84 5.31 -3.49
CA GLU A 82 6.67 6.49 -3.29
C GLU A 82 7.31 6.93 -4.61
N ASP A 83 6.61 7.79 -5.33
CA ASP A 83 6.90 8.10 -6.73
C ASP A 83 8.15 8.97 -6.95
N ILE A 84 8.62 9.75 -5.97
CA ILE A 84 9.79 10.63 -6.17
C ILE A 84 10.63 10.78 -4.90
N GLY A 85 11.88 10.30 -4.96
CA GLY A 85 13.02 10.87 -4.24
C GLY A 85 12.84 11.14 -2.76
N ILE A 86 12.09 10.28 -2.09
CA ILE A 86 11.76 10.48 -0.69
C ILE A 86 13.00 10.34 0.19
N SER A 87 12.99 11.08 1.29
CA SER A 87 14.04 10.94 2.27
C SER A 87 13.85 9.64 3.06
N SER A 88 14.94 9.06 3.56
CA SER A 88 14.83 7.90 4.46
C SER A 88 14.03 8.21 5.74
N LYS A 89 13.92 9.49 6.12
CA LYS A 89 13.12 9.88 7.27
C LYS A 89 11.62 9.85 6.95
N THR A 90 11.25 10.29 5.75
CA THR A 90 9.87 10.29 5.24
C THR A 90 9.37 8.86 5.17
N LEU A 91 10.07 8.01 4.41
CA LEU A 91 9.72 6.60 4.26
C LEU A 91 9.54 5.87 5.60
N LEU A 92 10.45 6.12 6.54
CA LEU A 92 10.36 5.53 7.86
C LEU A 92 9.15 6.02 8.64
N GLY A 93 8.83 7.31 8.52
CA GLY A 93 7.65 7.92 9.13
C GLY A 93 6.36 7.30 8.60
N ASP A 94 6.26 7.13 7.29
CA ASP A 94 5.06 6.60 6.63
C ASP A 94 4.86 5.12 6.98
N ILE A 95 5.94 4.32 6.90
CA ILE A 95 5.93 2.93 7.38
C ILE A 95 5.49 2.88 8.84
N PHE A 96 6.11 3.68 9.71
CA PHE A 96 5.81 3.65 11.14
C PHE A 96 4.36 4.05 11.44
N ALA A 97 3.84 5.07 10.75
CA ALA A 97 2.45 5.49 10.87
C ALA A 97 1.50 4.35 10.45
N THR A 98 1.77 3.70 9.32
CA THR A 98 1.00 2.55 8.82
C THR A 98 1.04 1.36 9.78
N LEU A 99 2.19 1.04 10.36
CA LEU A 99 2.35 -0.07 11.30
C LEU A 99 1.64 0.16 12.64
N LEU A 100 1.43 1.42 13.04
CA LEU A 100 0.68 1.77 14.24
C LEU A 100 -0.83 1.71 14.05
N CYS A 101 -1.31 1.70 12.81
CA CYS A 101 -2.74 1.62 12.53
C CYS A 101 -3.31 0.27 12.98
N ASP A 102 -4.45 0.30 13.67
CA ASP A 102 -5.23 -0.88 14.00
C ASP A 102 -6.41 -1.07 13.02
N ARG A 103 -6.80 0.00 12.33
CA ARG A 103 -7.93 0.03 11.40
C ARG A 103 -7.65 0.91 10.19
N PHE A 104 -8.24 0.54 9.07
CA PHE A 104 -8.29 1.36 7.86
C PHE A 104 -9.73 1.63 7.45
N ALA A 105 -9.99 2.85 6.95
CA ALA A 105 -11.29 3.21 6.40
C ALA A 105 -11.18 3.61 4.94
N VAL A 106 -12.18 3.23 4.18
CA VAL A 106 -12.37 3.64 2.79
C VAL A 106 -13.74 4.27 2.66
N ILE A 107 -13.85 5.33 1.86
CA ILE A 107 -15.14 5.89 1.46
C ILE A 107 -15.43 5.37 0.06
N LYS A 108 -16.48 4.57 -0.11
CA LYS A 108 -16.94 4.09 -1.43
C LYS A 108 -18.36 4.57 -1.67
N ASN A 109 -18.58 5.33 -2.75
CA ASN A 109 -19.90 5.89 -3.09
C ASN A 109 -20.54 6.66 -1.91
N GLY A 110 -19.74 7.38 -1.11
CA GLY A 110 -20.21 8.12 0.08
C GLY A 110 -20.48 7.25 1.32
N VAL A 111 -20.25 5.93 1.24
CA VAL A 111 -20.38 5.01 2.38
C VAL A 111 -19.00 4.74 2.97
N HIS A 112 -18.89 4.91 4.29
CA HIS A 112 -17.69 4.52 5.02
C HIS A 112 -17.66 3.01 5.22
N MET A 113 -16.59 2.39 4.74
CA MET A 113 -16.22 1.00 4.98
C MET A 113 -15.02 0.99 5.92
N TYR A 114 -14.98 0.03 6.84
CA TYR A 114 -13.93 -0.09 7.83
C TYR A 114 -13.38 -1.51 7.80
N PHE A 115 -12.06 -1.63 7.92
CA PHE A 115 -11.34 -2.87 7.85
C PHE A 115 -10.37 -2.96 9.01
N ASP A 116 -10.37 -4.10 9.69
CA ASP A 116 -9.44 -4.37 10.78
C ASP A 116 -8.11 -4.90 10.22
N VAL A 117 -7.01 -4.49 10.83
CA VAL A 117 -5.68 -5.01 10.51
C VAL A 117 -5.49 -6.35 11.20
N LEU A 118 -5.13 -7.38 10.43
CA LEU A 118 -4.85 -8.72 10.96
C LEU A 118 -3.35 -8.97 11.04
N SER A 119 -2.95 -9.99 11.81
CA SER A 119 -1.56 -10.46 11.85
C SER A 119 -1.05 -11.00 10.51
N THR A 120 -1.97 -11.34 9.60
CA THR A 120 -1.68 -11.80 8.24
C THR A 120 -1.60 -10.67 7.22
N THR A 121 -2.03 -9.46 7.58
CA THR A 121 -1.93 -8.29 6.70
C THR A 121 -0.47 -8.01 6.36
N GLN A 122 -0.18 -7.87 5.07
CA GLN A 122 1.15 -7.52 4.57
C GLN A 122 1.21 -6.04 4.20
N LEU A 123 2.36 -5.41 4.40
CA LEU A 123 2.66 -4.08 3.89
C LEU A 123 3.72 -4.18 2.80
N ILE A 124 3.44 -3.64 1.61
CA ILE A 124 4.42 -3.45 0.56
C ILE A 124 4.71 -1.97 0.40
N VAL A 125 6.00 -1.64 0.36
CA VAL A 125 6.48 -0.29 0.11
C VAL A 125 7.20 -0.30 -1.23
N ALA A 126 6.61 0.34 -2.23
CA ALA A 126 7.20 0.54 -3.54
C ALA A 126 7.86 1.91 -3.60
N ALA A 127 9.14 2.01 -3.93
CA ALA A 127 9.86 3.29 -3.91
C ALA A 127 10.93 3.41 -5.00
N VAL A 128 11.23 4.64 -5.40
CA VAL A 128 12.32 4.91 -6.34
C VAL A 128 13.69 4.90 -5.64
N ASP A 129 14.62 4.09 -6.14
CA ASP A 129 16.02 4.06 -5.70
C ASP A 129 16.81 5.22 -6.34
N ASN A 130 16.58 6.42 -5.81
CA ASN A 130 17.34 7.59 -6.21
C ASN A 130 18.75 7.55 -5.61
N THR A 131 19.63 6.80 -6.28
CA THR A 131 21.11 6.84 -6.15
C THR A 131 21.62 6.88 -4.71
N HIS A 132 21.54 5.75 -4.02
CA HIS A 132 22.63 5.18 -3.23
C HIS A 132 22.13 3.80 -2.78
N PHE A 133 22.67 2.72 -3.36
CA PHE A 133 22.44 1.32 -2.95
C PHE A 133 22.51 1.10 -1.42
N ALA A 134 23.21 1.99 -0.71
CA ALA A 134 23.25 2.07 0.74
C ALA A 134 21.87 2.30 1.39
N LYS A 135 20.92 3.02 0.78
CA LYS A 135 19.60 3.30 1.36
C LYS A 135 18.69 2.08 1.38
N ARG A 136 18.56 1.35 0.26
CA ARG A 136 17.80 0.09 0.21
C ARG A 136 18.29 -0.91 1.24
N ASN A 137 19.59 -1.21 1.22
CA ASN A 137 20.18 -2.15 2.18
C ASN A 137 20.05 -1.65 3.61
N HIS A 138 20.18 -0.35 3.86
CA HIS A 138 19.99 0.23 5.19
C HIS A 138 18.55 0.06 5.71
N PHE A 139 17.54 0.14 4.85
CA PHE A 139 16.16 -0.08 5.26
C PHE A 139 15.83 -1.55 5.50
N GLU A 140 16.01 -2.37 4.47
CA GLU A 140 15.66 -3.80 4.50
C GLU A 140 16.43 -4.56 5.59
N HIS A 141 17.72 -4.24 5.76
CA HIS A 141 18.60 -5.01 6.66
C HIS A 141 18.99 -4.24 7.93
N GLY A 142 18.69 -2.95 8.02
CA GLY A 142 19.10 -2.11 9.14
C GLY A 142 17.93 -1.61 9.98
N VAL A 143 17.02 -0.85 9.38
CA VAL A 143 15.97 -0.12 10.11
C VAL A 143 14.78 -1.01 10.42
N VAL A 144 14.24 -1.72 9.42
CA VAL A 144 13.01 -2.51 9.56
C VAL A 144 13.15 -3.65 10.55
N PRO A 145 14.22 -4.48 10.51
CA PRO A 145 14.40 -5.54 11.49
C PRO A 145 14.49 -5.01 12.92
N LYS A 146 15.11 -3.85 13.13
CA LYS A 146 15.21 -3.22 14.46
C LYS A 146 13.87 -2.70 14.95
N LEU A 147 13.05 -2.11 14.08
CA LEU A 147 11.69 -1.70 14.43
C LEU A 147 10.86 -2.89 14.89
N GLN A 148 10.85 -3.97 14.11
CA GLN A 148 10.08 -5.19 14.41
C GLN A 148 10.55 -5.90 15.69
N GLN A 149 11.82 -5.77 16.06
CA GLN A 149 12.34 -6.28 17.34
C GLN A 149 11.97 -5.43 18.56
N THR A 150 11.68 -4.14 18.34
CA THR A 150 11.46 -3.18 19.43
C THR A 150 9.99 -3.04 19.79
N ILE A 151 9.10 -3.14 18.79
CA ILE A 151 7.66 -2.91 18.96
C ILE A 151 6.91 -4.06 18.28
N THR A 152 5.92 -4.60 18.97
CA THR A 152 4.96 -5.52 18.38
C THR A 152 3.94 -4.71 17.59
N PHE A 153 3.95 -4.89 16.27
CA PHE A 153 2.98 -4.30 15.36
C PHE A 153 1.94 -5.34 14.95
N ASN A 154 0.75 -4.88 14.55
CA ASN A 154 -0.27 -5.75 13.98
C ASN A 154 0.17 -6.27 12.60
N ILE A 155 0.87 -5.44 11.83
CA ILE A 155 1.47 -5.80 10.54
C ILE A 155 2.91 -6.23 10.78
N SER A 156 3.21 -7.50 10.59
CA SER A 156 4.57 -8.04 10.80
C SER A 156 5.34 -8.33 9.53
N ASP A 157 4.69 -8.42 8.37
CA ASP A 157 5.34 -8.71 7.09
C ASP A 157 5.44 -7.45 6.23
N ILE A 158 6.64 -6.87 6.17
CA ILE A 158 6.93 -5.65 5.40
C ILE A 158 7.87 -6.03 4.27
N LYS A 159 7.46 -5.77 3.04
CA LYS A 159 8.25 -6.05 1.83
C LYS A 159 8.54 -4.76 1.11
N PHE A 160 9.72 -4.70 0.51
CA PHE A 160 10.14 -3.55 -0.27
C PHE A 160 10.26 -3.92 -1.73
N VAL A 161 9.79 -3.03 -2.58
CA VAL A 161 9.95 -3.10 -4.03
C VAL A 161 10.60 -1.80 -4.48
N PHE A 162 11.74 -1.90 -5.15
CA PHE A 162 12.47 -0.72 -5.60
C PHE A 162 12.62 -0.74 -7.12
N GLY A 163 12.49 0.43 -7.75
CA GLY A 163 12.84 0.66 -9.16
C GLY A 163 13.80 1.83 -9.32
N ASP A 164 14.48 1.92 -10.47
CA ASP A 164 15.38 3.03 -10.78
C ASP A 164 14.63 4.36 -11.01
N ASP A 165 13.34 4.27 -11.33
CA ASP A 165 12.40 5.37 -11.50
C ASP A 165 10.99 4.93 -11.06
N ALA A 166 10.04 5.86 -11.02
CA ALA A 166 8.66 5.56 -10.59
C ALA A 166 8.02 4.46 -11.44
N ARG A 167 8.28 4.46 -12.75
CA ARG A 167 7.69 3.49 -13.68
C ARG A 167 8.22 2.08 -13.44
N SER A 168 9.53 1.93 -13.30
CA SER A 168 10.16 0.64 -12.99
C SER A 168 9.77 0.15 -11.60
N SER A 169 9.57 1.04 -10.62
CA SER A 169 9.02 0.67 -9.31
C SER A 169 7.62 0.05 -9.45
N ILE A 170 6.75 0.68 -10.24
CA ILE A 170 5.41 0.13 -10.53
C ILE A 170 5.47 -1.20 -11.28
N GLU A 171 6.35 -1.37 -12.28
CA GLU A 171 6.48 -2.66 -12.98
C GLU A 171 6.99 -3.76 -12.03
N ASN A 172 8.00 -3.47 -11.20
CA ASN A 172 8.47 -4.42 -10.19
C ASN A 172 7.38 -4.74 -9.16
N LEU A 173 6.51 -3.77 -8.86
CA LEU A 173 5.37 -3.99 -7.97
C LEU A 173 4.33 -4.90 -8.63
N LYS A 174 4.07 -4.77 -9.93
CA LYS A 174 3.21 -5.70 -10.68
C LYS A 174 3.78 -7.11 -10.68
N ASP A 175 5.08 -7.27 -10.92
CA ASP A 175 5.75 -8.55 -10.83
C ASP A 175 5.56 -9.17 -9.44
N LYS A 176 5.72 -8.35 -8.39
CA LYS A 176 5.46 -8.80 -7.02
C LYS A 176 4.00 -9.21 -6.79
N MET A 177 3.05 -8.51 -7.38
CA MET A 177 1.62 -8.88 -7.28
C MET A 177 1.35 -10.22 -7.96
N MET A 178 2.01 -10.52 -9.08
CA MET A 178 1.89 -11.82 -9.75
C MET A 178 2.53 -12.96 -8.94
N GLU A 179 3.54 -12.69 -8.12
CA GLU A 179 4.08 -13.69 -7.18
C GLU A 179 3.14 -13.97 -6.00
N ILE A 180 2.48 -12.93 -5.48
CA ILE A 180 1.58 -13.03 -4.32
C ILE A 180 0.23 -13.62 -4.74
N PHE A 181 -0.25 -13.27 -5.93
CA PHE A 181 -1.51 -13.70 -6.50
C PHE A 181 -1.27 -14.41 -7.84
N PRO A 182 -0.61 -15.58 -7.85
CA PRO A 182 -0.26 -16.28 -9.09
C PRO A 182 -1.48 -16.62 -9.94
N GLU A 183 -1.31 -16.57 -11.27
CA GLU A 183 -2.34 -17.05 -12.19
C GLU A 183 -2.51 -18.56 -12.03
N GLU A 184 -3.72 -19.00 -11.69
CA GLU A 184 -4.10 -20.41 -11.76
C GLU A 184 -4.80 -20.68 -13.10
N TYR A 185 -4.26 -21.62 -13.87
CA TYR A 185 -4.78 -22.05 -15.18
C TYR A 185 -5.91 -23.08 -15.05
#